data_AF-A0A0F7TYV3-F1
#
_entry.id   AF-A0A0F7TYV3-F1
#
_cell.length_a   1.000
_cell.length_b   1.000
_cell.length_c   1.000
_cell.angle_alpha   90.00
_cell.angle_beta   90.00
_cell.angle_gamma   90.00
#
_symmetry.space_group_name_H-M   'P 1'
#
loop_
_entity.id
_entity.type
_entity.pdbx_description
1 polymer ?
#
loop_
_entity_poly.entity_id
_entity_poly.type
_entity_poly.pdbx_seq_one_letter_code
_entity_poly.pdbx_strand_id
1 'polypeptide(L)'
;MKFTTIATALAAVTTAIATPHTAKRDLYPISVTDLTASYYDQSKPETTLVNFKMSDPNTNIDTSCDSLWSIGQAATIKFNCSDPSYQLSFPNGIYNVEDFLIEISRTDGSESGKARAYGTSWKCEKHDGYPSETCAWDGVFHVGFSQ
;
A
#
# COMPACT_ATOMS: atom_id res chain seq x y z
N MET A 1 56.25 -54.01 -30.13
CA MET A 1 55.07 -54.36 -29.29
C MET A 1 55.49 -54.11 -27.84
N LYS A 2 54.90 -53.27 -26.99
CA LYS A 2 53.62 -52.52 -26.94
C LYS A 2 53.89 -51.24 -26.13
N PHE A 3 53.29 -50.11 -26.48
CA PHE A 3 53.30 -48.88 -25.68
C PHE A 3 51.98 -48.81 -24.90
N THR A 4 52.05 -48.62 -23.59
CA THR A 4 50.90 -48.51 -22.69
C THR A 4 50.59 -47.04 -22.45
N THR A 5 49.43 -46.60 -22.92
CA THR A 5 48.91 -45.22 -22.75
C THR A 5 48.19 -45.11 -21.41
N ILE A 6 48.57 -44.13 -20.58
CA ILE A 6 47.86 -43.79 -19.33
C ILE A 6 47.04 -42.53 -19.58
N ALA A 7 45.71 -42.64 -19.46
CA ALA A 7 44.78 -41.54 -19.58
C ALA A 7 44.58 -40.85 -18.23
N THR A 8 44.84 -39.55 -18.16
CA THR A 8 44.57 -38.68 -17.01
C THR A 8 43.16 -38.12 -17.09
N ALA A 9 42.31 -38.46 -16.12
CA ALA A 9 40.97 -37.90 -15.98
C ALA A 9 41.02 -36.52 -15.32
N LEU A 10 40.42 -35.50 -15.95
CA LEU A 10 40.19 -34.20 -15.34
C LEU A 10 38.96 -34.26 -14.42
N ALA A 11 39.15 -34.00 -13.13
CA ALA A 11 38.06 -33.78 -12.20
C ALA A 11 37.53 -32.35 -12.35
N ALA A 12 36.30 -32.20 -12.83
CA ALA A 12 35.59 -30.93 -12.83
C ALA A 12 35.00 -30.67 -11.43
N VAL A 13 35.53 -29.66 -10.73
CA VAL A 13 34.92 -29.16 -9.49
C VAL A 13 33.79 -28.22 -9.88
N THR A 14 32.55 -28.70 -9.82
CA THR A 14 31.37 -27.84 -9.95
C THR A 14 31.18 -27.07 -8.65
N THR A 15 31.59 -25.81 -8.62
CA THR A 15 31.17 -24.88 -7.56
C THR A 15 29.69 -24.56 -7.77
N ALA A 16 28.82 -25.20 -6.99
CA ALA A 16 27.43 -24.80 -6.90
C ALA A 16 27.37 -23.42 -6.24
N ILE A 17 27.23 -22.38 -7.06
CA ILE A 17 26.89 -21.03 -6.57
C ILE A 17 25.43 -21.12 -6.11
N ALA A 18 25.23 -21.35 -4.82
CA ALA A 18 23.93 -21.15 -4.20
C ALA A 18 23.63 -19.65 -4.29
N THR A 19 22.85 -19.26 -5.29
CA THR A 19 22.24 -17.94 -5.33
C THR A 19 21.42 -17.80 -4.05
N PRO A 20 21.60 -16.73 -3.26
CA PRO A 20 20.70 -16.47 -2.15
C PRO A 20 19.30 -16.32 -2.73
N HIS A 21 18.47 -17.35 -2.51
CA HIS A 21 17.03 -17.19 -2.64
C HIS A 21 16.66 -16.19 -1.57
N THR A 22 16.41 -14.94 -1.98
CA THR A 22 15.65 -14.01 -1.16
C THR A 22 14.31 -14.71 -0.93
N ALA A 23 14.17 -15.37 0.22
CA ALA A 23 12.92 -15.97 0.60
C ALA A 23 11.90 -14.83 0.62
N LYS A 24 10.93 -14.86 -0.31
CA LYS A 24 9.81 -13.93 -0.27
C LYS A 24 9.18 -14.08 1.10
N ARG A 25 9.25 -13.01 1.91
CA ARG A 25 8.56 -13.00 3.19
C ARG A 25 7.09 -12.86 2.87
N ASP A 26 6.29 -13.87 3.22
CA ASP A 26 4.84 -13.75 3.13
C ASP A 26 4.40 -12.70 4.15
N LEU A 27 4.05 -11.51 3.64
CA LEU A 27 3.54 -10.41 4.45
C LEU A 27 2.03 -10.55 4.58
N TYR A 28 1.54 -10.39 5.81
CA TYR A 28 0.11 -10.36 6.08
C TYR A 28 -0.47 -9.01 5.64
N PRO A 29 -1.71 -8.97 5.15
CA PRO A 29 -2.36 -7.71 4.77
C PRO A 29 -2.51 -6.76 5.97
N ILE A 30 -2.32 -5.46 5.72
CA ILE A 30 -2.72 -4.41 6.66
C ILE A 30 -4.24 -4.40 6.75
N SER A 31 -4.76 -4.32 7.97
CA SER A 31 -6.19 -4.13 8.22
C SER A 31 -6.48 -2.64 8.42
N VAL A 32 -7.38 -2.11 7.62
CA VAL A 32 -7.82 -0.71 7.67
C VAL A 32 -9.26 -0.69 8.19
N THR A 33 -9.51 0.14 9.20
CA THR A 33 -10.80 0.30 9.89
C THR A 33 -11.13 1.78 10.01
N ASP A 34 -12.40 2.09 10.28
CA ASP A 34 -12.89 3.48 10.34
C ASP A 34 -12.52 4.29 9.09
N LEU A 35 -12.46 3.63 7.91
CA LEU A 35 -12.13 4.28 6.66
C LEU A 35 -13.27 5.18 6.25
N THR A 36 -13.00 6.48 6.22
CA THR A 36 -13.95 7.49 5.75
C THR A 36 -13.31 8.41 4.72
N ALA A 37 -14.12 8.85 3.78
CA ALA A 37 -13.76 9.82 2.75
C ALA A 37 -14.87 10.88 2.67
N SER A 38 -14.52 12.16 2.52
CA SER A 38 -15.51 13.23 2.51
C SER A 38 -15.11 14.35 1.57
N TYR A 39 -16.10 14.93 0.87
CA TYR A 39 -15.89 16.14 0.08
C TYR A 39 -16.01 17.39 0.96
N TYR A 40 -14.98 18.23 0.91
CA TYR A 40 -14.86 19.48 1.63
C TYR A 40 -14.65 20.62 0.63
N ASP A 41 -15.72 21.00 -0.08
CA ASP A 41 -15.67 21.97 -1.19
C ASP A 41 -15.96 23.42 -0.76
N GLN A 42 -15.10 24.02 0.08
CA GLN A 42 -15.27 25.44 0.43
C GLN A 42 -14.89 26.41 -0.69
N SER A 43 -14.08 25.96 -1.66
CA SER A 43 -13.64 26.70 -2.84
C SER A 43 -12.89 25.76 -3.78
N LYS A 44 -12.98 25.97 -5.10
CA LYS A 44 -12.23 25.16 -6.08
C LYS A 44 -10.71 25.31 -5.88
N PRO A 45 -9.92 24.22 -6.01
CA PRO A 45 -10.35 22.85 -6.33
C PRO A 45 -11.00 22.14 -5.14
N GLU A 46 -12.01 21.32 -5.45
CA GLU A 46 -12.66 20.45 -4.47
C GLU A 46 -11.61 19.58 -3.77
N THR A 47 -11.78 19.42 -2.46
CA THR A 47 -10.83 18.74 -1.59
C THR A 47 -11.50 17.55 -0.94
N THR A 48 -10.80 16.42 -0.90
CA THR A 48 -11.23 15.22 -0.20
C THR A 48 -10.43 15.07 1.08
N LEU A 49 -11.13 14.86 2.20
CA LEU A 49 -10.55 14.38 3.44
C LEU A 49 -10.69 12.86 3.47
N VAL A 50 -9.58 12.14 3.63
CA VAL A 50 -9.59 10.69 3.90
C VAL A 50 -8.96 10.46 5.26
N ASN A 51 -9.62 9.68 6.11
CA ASN A 51 -9.05 9.21 7.37
C ASN A 51 -9.36 7.74 7.60
N PHE A 52 -8.47 7.05 8.29
CA PHE A 52 -8.65 5.68 8.73
C PHE A 52 -7.70 5.33 9.86
N LYS A 53 -7.97 4.21 10.54
CA LYS A 53 -7.02 3.51 11.39
C LYS A 53 -6.50 2.29 10.67
N MET A 54 -5.23 1.96 10.89
CA MET A 54 -4.65 0.74 10.38
C MET A 54 -3.91 -0.06 11.45
N SER A 55 -3.94 -1.37 11.29
CA SER A 55 -3.19 -2.35 12.07
C SER A 55 -2.31 -3.15 11.13
N ASP A 56 -0.99 -3.11 11.37
CA ASP A 56 -0.02 -3.90 10.63
C ASP A 56 0.47 -5.10 11.47
N PRO A 57 0.02 -6.32 11.16
CA PRO A 57 0.43 -7.53 11.87
C PRO A 57 1.91 -7.90 11.68
N ASN A 58 2.59 -7.35 10.66
CA ASN A 58 3.99 -7.65 10.37
C ASN A 58 4.94 -6.90 11.32
N THR A 59 4.51 -5.78 11.89
CA THR A 59 5.29 -5.00 12.87
C THR A 59 4.59 -4.80 14.21
N ASN A 60 3.34 -5.24 14.37
CA ASN A 60 2.50 -4.98 15.56
C ASN A 60 2.34 -3.48 15.85
N ILE A 61 2.15 -2.68 14.79
CA ILE A 61 1.92 -1.24 14.92
C ILE A 61 0.47 -0.96 14.54
N ASP A 62 -0.23 -0.27 15.42
CA ASP A 62 -1.54 0.33 15.17
C ASP A 62 -1.36 1.85 15.07
N THR A 63 -1.91 2.45 14.03
CA THR A 63 -1.78 3.90 13.81
C THR A 63 -2.98 4.47 13.06
N SER A 64 -3.15 5.78 13.11
CA SER A 64 -4.12 6.53 12.31
C SER A 64 -3.42 7.21 11.14
N CYS A 65 -4.10 7.26 10.01
CA CYS A 65 -3.66 8.01 8.85
C CYS A 65 -4.79 8.95 8.41
N ASP A 66 -4.41 10.18 8.11
CA ASP A 66 -5.32 11.18 7.57
C ASP A 66 -4.62 11.93 6.43
N SER A 67 -5.43 12.44 5.51
CA SER A 67 -4.94 13.19 4.37
C SER A 67 -5.98 14.14 3.85
N LEU A 68 -5.50 15.28 3.36
CA LEU A 68 -6.27 16.27 2.65
C LEU A 68 -5.74 16.31 1.22
N TRP A 69 -6.54 15.83 0.27
CA TRP A 69 -6.15 15.72 -1.14
C TRP A 69 -7.07 16.60 -2.00
N SER A 70 -6.48 17.53 -2.77
CA SER A 70 -7.25 18.39 -3.66
C SER A 70 -7.28 17.85 -5.10
N ILE A 71 -8.42 18.00 -5.81
CA ILE A 71 -8.53 17.61 -7.22
C ILE A 71 -7.44 18.30 -8.06
N GLY A 72 -6.69 17.50 -8.81
CA GLY A 72 -5.56 17.95 -9.63
C GLY A 72 -4.20 17.98 -8.90
N GLN A 73 -4.17 17.65 -7.61
CA GLN A 73 -2.93 17.47 -6.86
C GLN A 73 -2.12 16.30 -7.43
N ALA A 74 -0.79 16.44 -7.43
CA ALA A 74 0.11 15.40 -7.92
C ALA A 74 -0.03 14.09 -7.12
N ALA A 75 -0.19 12.98 -7.83
CA ALA A 75 -0.30 11.65 -7.24
C ALA A 75 0.99 11.15 -6.54
N THR A 76 2.07 11.93 -6.62
CA THR A 76 3.36 11.65 -5.95
C THR A 76 3.41 12.14 -4.51
N ILE A 77 2.41 12.90 -4.06
CA ILE A 77 2.37 13.39 -2.68
C ILE A 77 2.04 12.24 -1.72
N LYS A 78 2.82 12.19 -0.65
CA LYS A 78 2.67 11.24 0.45
C LYS A 78 2.32 12.00 1.73
N PHE A 79 1.42 11.43 2.52
CA PHE A 79 0.98 11.94 3.81
C PHE A 79 1.53 11.02 4.89
N ASN A 80 2.20 11.56 5.90
CA ASN A 80 2.67 10.76 7.02
C ASN A 80 1.46 10.34 7.87
N CYS A 81 1.41 9.07 8.25
CA CYS A 81 0.50 8.64 9.30
C CYS A 81 0.99 9.17 10.67
N SER A 82 0.17 8.99 11.71
CA SER A 82 0.53 9.37 13.07
C SER A 82 1.79 8.65 13.56
N ASP A 83 1.99 7.40 13.13
CA ASP A 83 3.28 6.73 13.22
C ASP A 83 4.12 7.07 11.97
N PRO A 84 5.29 7.71 12.14
CA PRO A 84 6.10 8.20 11.03
C PRO A 84 6.80 7.08 10.24
N SER A 85 6.67 5.82 10.65
CA SER A 85 7.14 4.66 9.89
C SER A 85 6.30 4.38 8.65
N TYR A 86 5.14 5.05 8.51
CA TYR A 86 4.21 4.83 7.41
C TYR A 86 3.79 6.11 6.70
N GLN A 87 3.51 5.94 5.42
CA GLN A 87 2.99 6.96 4.54
C GLN A 87 1.81 6.45 3.71
N LEU A 88 0.82 7.32 3.57
CA LEU A 88 -0.35 7.17 2.71
C LEU A 88 -0.15 7.96 1.40
N SER A 89 -0.55 7.41 0.26
CA SER A 89 -0.66 8.14 -1.00
C SER A 89 -1.83 7.67 -1.84
N PHE A 90 -2.19 8.49 -2.84
CA PHE A 90 -3.25 8.22 -3.81
C PHE A 90 -2.66 8.20 -5.22
N PRO A 91 -2.20 7.05 -5.73
CA PRO A 91 -1.40 7.00 -6.97
C PRO A 91 -2.15 7.45 -8.23
N ASN A 92 -3.49 7.44 -8.18
CA ASN A 92 -4.34 7.94 -9.25
C ASN A 92 -5.09 9.22 -8.85
N GLY A 93 -4.82 9.79 -7.68
CA GLY A 93 -5.64 10.83 -7.07
C GLY A 93 -7.00 10.32 -6.59
N ILE A 94 -7.84 11.24 -6.11
CA ILE A 94 -9.22 10.94 -5.68
C ILE A 94 -10.20 11.79 -6.48
N TYR A 95 -10.90 11.17 -7.44
CA TYR A 95 -11.97 11.85 -8.20
C TYR A 95 -13.36 11.43 -7.75
N ASN A 96 -13.44 10.37 -6.93
CA ASN A 96 -14.66 9.85 -6.35
C ASN A 96 -14.36 9.35 -4.93
N VAL A 97 -15.04 9.87 -3.91
CA VAL A 97 -14.93 9.38 -2.52
C VAL A 97 -15.40 7.94 -2.32
N GLU A 98 -16.09 7.36 -3.31
CA GLU A 98 -16.50 5.95 -3.33
C GLU A 98 -15.60 5.06 -4.21
N ASP A 99 -14.59 5.63 -4.88
CA ASP A 99 -13.71 4.88 -5.78
C ASP A 99 -12.33 5.54 -5.90
N PHE A 100 -11.38 5.02 -5.13
CA PHE A 100 -9.98 5.45 -5.21
C PHE A 100 -9.00 4.35 -4.83
N LEU A 101 -7.75 4.51 -5.30
CA LEU A 101 -6.65 3.62 -5.00
C LEU A 101 -5.86 4.16 -3.80
N ILE A 102 -5.80 3.38 -2.72
CA ILE A 102 -4.99 3.65 -1.54
C ILE A 102 -3.65 2.95 -1.72
N GLU A 103 -2.55 3.65 -1.44
CA GLU A 103 -1.24 3.07 -1.22
C GLU A 103 -0.74 3.38 0.19
N ILE A 104 -0.33 2.33 0.90
CA ILE A 104 0.34 2.44 2.21
C ILE A 104 1.77 1.94 2.02
N SER A 105 2.75 2.75 2.41
CA SER A 105 4.17 2.44 2.24
C SER A 105 4.96 2.69 3.52
N ARG A 106 6.02 1.91 3.73
CA ARG A 106 7.03 2.16 4.76
C ARG A 106 7.90 3.34 4.35
N THR A 107 8.27 4.19 5.30
CA THR A 107 9.11 5.36 5.01
C THR A 107 10.55 5.02 4.66
N ASP A 108 11.04 3.85 5.08
CA ASP A 108 12.36 3.32 4.68
C ASP A 108 12.37 2.68 3.28
N GLY A 109 11.21 2.60 2.62
CA GLY A 109 11.06 2.03 1.28
C GLY A 109 11.12 0.50 1.23
N SER A 110 11.11 -0.18 2.37
CA SER A 110 11.14 -1.65 2.44
C SER A 110 9.92 -2.29 1.79
N GLU A 111 8.72 -1.76 2.08
CA GLU A 111 7.45 -2.36 1.68
C GLU A 111 6.40 -1.31 1.26
N SER A 112 5.57 -1.67 0.27
CA SER A 112 4.38 -0.88 -0.12
C SER A 112 3.24 -1.79 -0.58
N GLY A 113 2.01 -1.40 -0.23
CA GLY A 113 0.81 -2.15 -0.53
C GLY A 113 -0.25 -1.24 -1.12
N LYS A 114 -1.01 -1.76 -2.09
CA LYS A 114 -2.06 -1.00 -2.79
C LYS A 114 -3.35 -1.78 -2.80
N ALA A 115 -4.46 -1.09 -2.57
CA ALA A 115 -5.79 -1.65 -2.72
C ALA A 115 -6.78 -0.57 -3.14
N ARG A 116 -7.72 -0.94 -4.00
CA ARG A 116 -8.77 -0.05 -4.48
C ARG A 116 -9.98 -0.16 -3.57
N ALA A 117 -10.41 0.95 -3.00
CA ALA A 117 -11.63 1.02 -2.18
C ALA A 117 -12.80 1.40 -3.09
N TYR A 118 -13.60 0.41 -3.49
CA TYR A 118 -14.75 0.59 -4.39
C TYR A 118 -15.88 -0.41 -4.07
N GLY A 119 -17.09 -0.10 -4.52
CA GLY A 119 -18.25 -1.00 -4.44
C GLY A 119 -19.18 -0.72 -3.26
N THR A 120 -20.05 -1.68 -2.96
CA THR A 120 -21.23 -1.51 -2.09
C THR A 120 -20.92 -1.42 -0.59
N SER A 121 -19.66 -1.59 -0.20
CA SER A 121 -19.21 -1.42 1.18
C SER A 121 -19.21 0.05 1.60
N TRP A 122 -19.11 0.99 0.66
CA TRP A 122 -19.31 2.41 0.98
C TRP A 122 -20.76 2.68 1.39
N LYS A 123 -20.91 3.41 2.50
CA LYS A 123 -22.18 3.97 2.99
C LYS A 123 -22.02 5.48 3.03
N CYS A 124 -22.75 6.17 2.16
CA CYS A 124 -22.60 7.61 1.99
C CYS A 124 -23.84 8.37 2.44
N GLU A 125 -23.60 9.49 3.09
CA GLU A 125 -24.61 10.46 3.47
C GLU A 125 -24.27 11.81 2.83
N LYS A 126 -25.29 12.46 2.27
CA LYS A 126 -25.18 13.81 1.72
C LYS A 126 -25.68 14.81 2.75
N HIS A 127 -25.06 15.98 2.78
CA HIS A 127 -25.36 17.00 3.76
C HIS A 127 -25.61 18.36 3.11
N ASP A 128 -26.51 19.14 3.70
CA ASP A 128 -26.70 20.54 3.36
C ASP A 128 -25.60 21.37 4.06
N GLY A 129 -24.40 21.39 3.49
CA GLY A 129 -23.26 22.13 4.04
C GLY A 129 -21.92 21.42 3.85
N TYR A 130 -21.04 21.56 4.85
CA TYR A 130 -19.70 20.98 4.83
C TYR A 130 -19.49 19.97 5.95
N PRO A 131 -18.93 18.78 5.66
CA PRO A 131 -18.68 18.22 4.32
C PRO A 131 -19.98 18.05 3.52
N SER A 132 -19.92 18.15 2.19
CA SER A 132 -21.11 18.01 1.32
C SER A 132 -21.55 16.56 1.17
N GLU A 133 -20.63 15.63 1.32
CA GLU A 133 -20.84 14.20 1.35
C GLU A 133 -19.77 13.53 2.22
N THR A 134 -20.21 12.58 3.04
CA THR A 134 -19.33 11.73 3.84
C THR A 134 -19.67 10.27 3.55
N CYS A 135 -18.65 9.51 3.16
CA CYS A 135 -18.71 8.09 2.91
C CYS A 135 -17.87 7.33 3.95
N ALA A 136 -18.45 6.27 4.52
CA ALA A 136 -17.77 5.36 5.43
C ALA A 136 -17.73 3.95 4.84
N TRP A 137 -16.61 3.27 4.95
CA TRP A 137 -16.47 1.88 4.54
C TRP A 137 -17.05 0.96 5.61
N ASP A 138 -18.00 0.11 5.21
CA ASP A 138 -18.60 -0.90 6.07
C ASP A 138 -17.70 -2.14 6.17
N GLY A 139 -17.08 -2.31 7.34
CA GLY A 139 -16.21 -3.44 7.68
C GLY A 139 -14.72 -3.12 7.67
N VAL A 140 -13.90 -4.16 7.48
CA VAL A 140 -12.44 -4.04 7.41
C VAL A 140 -11.99 -4.00 5.95
N PHE A 141 -11.23 -2.98 5.59
CA PHE A 141 -10.59 -2.88 4.28
C PHE A 141 -9.16 -3.44 4.36
N HIS A 142 -8.73 -4.26 3.41
CA HIS A 142 -7.42 -4.90 3.45
C HIS A 142 -6.49 -4.35 2.38
N VAL A 143 -5.28 -3.99 2.80
CA VAL A 143 -4.21 -3.55 1.90
C VAL A 143 -3.10 -4.59 1.91
N GLY A 144 -2.95 -5.33 0.80
CA GLY A 144 -1.88 -6.32 0.65
C GLY A 144 -0.57 -5.66 0.23
N PHE A 145 0.53 -6.00 0.91
CA PHE A 145 1.87 -5.63 0.47
C PHE A 145 2.24 -6.42 -0.80
N SER A 146 2.74 -5.72 -1.82
CA SER A 146 3.35 -6.34 -3.00
C SER A 146 4.85 -6.09 -2.97
N GLN A 147 5.65 -7.16 -2.94
CA GLN A 147 7.09 -7.11 -3.23
C GLN A 147 7.36 -7.25 -4.73
#